data_AF-A0A9P0EKV0-F1
#
_entry.id   AF-A0A9P0EKV0-F1
#
_cell.length_a   1.000
_cell.length_b   1.000
_cell.length_c   1.000
_cell.angle_alpha   90.00
_cell.angle_beta   90.00
_cell.angle_gamma   90.00
#
_symmetry.space_group_name_H-M   'P 1'
#
loop_
_entity.id
_entity.type
_entity.pdbx_description
1 polymer ?
#
loop_
_entity_poly.entity_id
_entity_poly.type
_entity_poly.pdbx_seq_one_letter_code
_entity_poly.pdbx_strand_id
1 'polypeptide(L)'
;MADHRSCEHQPVQTSAVLVLNATKRPLIPPPSPPTPSLLSPPDSACETPEALDLNTPGNPINKNDEVERKWLNDGLHVLQIEAAALNSLATLYQTDRTARLGFTTAVDTITRQRRLGGRLIIAGVGKSGHIGKKLVASFQSLAIPAVFLHPTEALHGDLGLLGPHDVVMLITFSGKTSELLQLLPHLDEALPLVVLTAHTRQETCVILTHRPDGILLPATIPEPETTSFGVAAPTTSTTAALAVGDALAIAAANELHPSVSSVFAKNHPGGSIGAAFRRRAPQTIRDLAVPWDRMPAVGDDALGVDLLRAGFGAAVGWVRVGEGSVVSAGRIRTLGNEQLSQVARLVPGLVVGRAGMIPMASATRVDQAEVHLREMWASSACGADSVVAVVDEGSIVGVLEATVVLREMGV
;
A
#
# COMPACT_ATOMS: atom_id res chain seq x y z
N MET A 1 29.30 -48.36 -3.68
CA MET A 1 28.03 -48.66 -4.37
C MET A 1 26.98 -47.73 -3.81
N ALA A 2 26.56 -46.77 -4.62
CA ALA A 2 25.53 -45.81 -4.29
C ALA A 2 24.15 -46.50 -4.28
N ASP A 3 23.25 -46.04 -3.41
CA ASP A 3 21.83 -46.06 -3.75
C ASP A 3 21.17 -44.76 -3.26
N HIS A 4 20.73 -43.98 -4.23
CA HIS A 4 20.06 -42.70 -4.07
C HIS A 4 18.58 -42.93 -3.79
N ARG A 5 18.07 -42.43 -2.65
CA ARG A 5 16.64 -42.14 -2.50
C ARG A 5 16.47 -40.69 -2.08
N SER A 6 16.07 -39.88 -3.05
CA SER A 6 15.58 -38.52 -2.93
C SER A 6 14.31 -38.50 -2.07
N CYS A 7 14.40 -37.89 -0.88
CA CYS A 7 13.23 -37.55 -0.08
C CYS A 7 12.80 -36.13 -0.49
N GLU A 8 11.78 -36.02 -1.33
CA GLU A 8 11.16 -34.74 -1.68
C GLU A 8 10.44 -34.17 -0.45
N HIS A 9 10.90 -33.01 0.03
CA HIS A 9 10.18 -32.20 1.00
C HIS A 9 8.97 -31.53 0.32
N GLN A 10 7.78 -32.10 0.50
CA GLN A 10 6.52 -31.38 0.27
C GLN A 10 6.11 -30.62 1.55
N PRO A 11 5.66 -29.36 1.46
CA PRO A 11 5.15 -28.62 2.60
C PRO A 11 3.80 -29.18 3.05
N VAL A 12 3.70 -29.55 4.32
CA VAL A 12 2.48 -30.04 4.96
C VAL A 12 1.48 -28.89 5.09
N GLN A 13 0.41 -28.92 4.31
CA GLN A 13 -0.76 -28.07 4.53
C GLN A 13 -1.56 -28.59 5.73
N THR A 14 -1.49 -27.88 6.86
CA THR A 14 -2.25 -28.18 8.08
C THR A 14 -3.68 -27.65 7.97
N SER A 15 -4.56 -28.38 7.30
CA SER A 15 -6.01 -28.40 7.58
C SER A 15 -6.68 -29.57 6.82
N ALA A 16 -6.37 -30.80 7.24
CA ALA A 16 -7.17 -31.95 6.87
C ALA A 16 -8.00 -32.39 8.08
N VAL A 17 -9.31 -32.20 8.01
CA VAL A 17 -10.27 -32.84 8.91
C VAL A 17 -10.35 -34.31 8.48
N LEU A 18 -9.77 -35.21 9.27
CA LEU A 18 -9.89 -36.65 9.08
C LEU A 18 -11.28 -37.09 9.57
N VAL A 19 -12.24 -37.21 8.64
CA VAL A 19 -13.50 -37.91 8.90
C VAL A 19 -13.24 -39.41 8.71
N LEU A 20 -13.04 -40.13 9.81
CA LEU A 20 -12.95 -41.59 9.80
C LEU A 20 -14.32 -42.15 9.38
N ASN A 21 -14.34 -43.02 8.35
CA ASN A 21 -15.48 -43.72 7.71
C ASN A 21 -16.22 -43.09 6.51
N ALA A 22 -15.64 -42.16 5.75
CA ALA A 22 -16.20 -41.80 4.45
C ALA A 22 -15.64 -42.67 3.30
N THR A 23 -16.49 -43.44 2.62
CA THR A 23 -16.15 -44.19 1.39
C THR A 23 -15.71 -43.24 0.27
N LYS A 24 -14.51 -43.45 -0.30
CA LYS A 24 -13.94 -42.66 -1.40
C LYS A 24 -14.92 -42.58 -2.59
N ARG A 25 -15.47 -41.40 -2.85
CA ARG A 25 -16.03 -41.05 -4.17
C ARG A 25 -14.93 -40.43 -5.05
N PRO A 26 -14.88 -40.73 -6.36
CA PRO A 26 -13.92 -40.10 -7.25
C PRO A 26 -14.19 -38.59 -7.35
N LEU A 27 -13.13 -37.81 -7.17
CA LEU A 27 -13.13 -36.35 -7.29
C LEU A 27 -13.24 -35.97 -8.77
N ILE A 28 -14.39 -35.42 -9.16
CA ILE A 28 -14.55 -34.76 -10.47
C ILE A 28 -14.11 -33.30 -10.27
N PRO A 29 -13.13 -32.79 -11.04
CA PRO A 29 -12.74 -31.39 -10.98
C PRO A 29 -13.90 -30.49 -11.47
N PRO A 30 -14.06 -29.28 -10.91
CA PRO A 30 -15.08 -28.36 -11.38
C PRO A 30 -14.83 -27.95 -12.84
N PRO A 31 -15.87 -27.77 -13.67
CA PRO A 31 -15.70 -27.36 -15.06
C PRO A 31 -15.11 -25.96 -15.15
N SER A 32 -14.23 -25.76 -16.14
CA SER A 32 -13.59 -24.47 -16.43
C SER A 32 -14.62 -23.42 -16.88
N PRO A 33 -14.39 -22.13 -16.57
CA PRO A 33 -15.29 -21.06 -17.01
C PRO A 33 -15.30 -20.93 -18.55
N PRO A 34 -16.44 -20.54 -19.16
CA PRO A 34 -16.57 -20.46 -20.61
C PRO A 34 -15.68 -19.35 -21.18
N THR A 35 -15.00 -19.67 -22.28
CA THR A 35 -14.22 -18.72 -23.09
C THR A 35 -15.16 -17.76 -23.85
N PRO A 36 -14.93 -16.44 -23.87
CA PRO A 36 -15.77 -15.53 -24.63
C PRO A 36 -15.60 -15.77 -26.13
N SER A 37 -16.70 -16.03 -26.82
CA SER A 37 -16.72 -16.24 -28.27
C SER A 37 -16.68 -14.89 -29.00
N LEU A 38 -15.62 -14.65 -29.76
CA LEU A 38 -15.54 -13.58 -30.76
C LEU A 38 -16.27 -14.04 -32.02
N LEU A 39 -17.54 -13.65 -32.20
CA LEU A 39 -18.26 -13.69 -33.48
C LEU A 39 -19.51 -12.79 -33.36
N SER A 40 -19.41 -11.56 -33.88
CA SER A 40 -20.58 -10.70 -34.14
C SER A 40 -21.14 -10.99 -35.53
N PRO A 41 -22.46 -11.10 -35.75
CA PRO A 41 -23.07 -10.91 -37.06
C PRO A 41 -23.46 -9.42 -37.28
N PRO A 42 -23.54 -8.96 -38.54
CA PRO A 42 -23.84 -7.57 -38.86
C PRO A 42 -25.35 -7.30 -38.93
N ASP A 43 -25.71 -6.06 -38.62
CA ASP A 43 -26.94 -5.33 -38.99
C ASP A 43 -28.29 -6.05 -38.87
N SER A 44 -29.08 -5.69 -37.84
CA SER A 44 -30.53 -5.59 -37.96
C SER A 44 -31.14 -4.74 -36.83
N ALA A 45 -31.62 -3.56 -37.23
CA ALA A 45 -32.67 -2.74 -36.64
C ALA A 45 -32.51 -2.24 -35.18
N CYS A 46 -32.42 -0.92 -35.09
CA CYS A 46 -32.68 -0.11 -33.90
C CYS A 46 -34.10 -0.38 -33.39
N GLU A 47 -34.27 -1.18 -32.34
CA GLU A 47 -35.52 -1.23 -31.58
C GLU A 47 -35.53 -0.08 -30.57
N THR A 48 -36.50 0.80 -30.73
CA THR A 48 -36.83 1.86 -29.76
C THR A 48 -37.15 1.26 -28.39
N PRO A 49 -36.76 1.89 -27.26
CA PRO A 49 -37.12 1.37 -25.95
C PRO A 49 -38.64 1.37 -25.81
N GLU A 50 -39.24 0.20 -25.61
CA GLU A 50 -40.65 0.08 -25.23
C GLU A 50 -40.91 0.88 -23.94
N ALA A 51 -41.98 1.68 -23.97
CA ALA A 51 -42.40 2.49 -22.84
C ALA A 51 -42.74 1.58 -21.65
N LEU A 52 -42.23 1.94 -20.46
CA LEU A 52 -42.62 1.32 -19.20
C LEU A 52 -44.12 1.50 -18.95
N ASP A 53 -44.88 0.46 -19.24
CA ASP A 53 -46.31 0.39 -18.96
C ASP A 53 -46.51 0.08 -17.46
N LEU A 54 -46.82 1.11 -16.67
CA LEU A 54 -47.01 1.02 -15.21
C LEU A 54 -48.34 0.38 -14.77
N ASN A 55 -49.10 -0.26 -15.67
CA ASN A 55 -50.43 -0.77 -15.38
C ASN A 55 -50.66 -2.23 -15.84
N THR A 56 -49.84 -3.17 -15.38
CA THR A 56 -50.19 -4.60 -15.42
C THR A 56 -50.71 -5.03 -14.05
N PRO A 57 -51.85 -5.76 -13.94
CA PRO A 57 -52.33 -6.26 -12.66
C PRO A 57 -51.29 -7.21 -12.07
N GLY A 58 -50.91 -6.99 -10.81
CA GLY A 58 -49.82 -7.67 -10.14
C GLY A 58 -49.83 -9.18 -10.33
N ASN A 59 -48.80 -9.69 -11.01
CA ASN A 59 -48.40 -11.08 -10.92
C ASN A 59 -48.18 -11.37 -9.43
N PRO A 60 -48.72 -12.46 -8.84
CA PRO A 60 -48.55 -12.72 -7.42
C PRO A 60 -47.05 -12.76 -7.12
N ILE A 61 -46.58 -11.84 -6.28
CA ILE A 61 -45.18 -11.79 -5.88
C ILE A 61 -44.85 -13.17 -5.32
N ASN A 62 -43.93 -13.86 -6.00
CA ASN A 62 -43.54 -15.20 -5.59
C ASN A 62 -42.94 -15.06 -4.19
N LYS A 63 -43.40 -15.84 -3.21
CA LYS A 63 -42.91 -15.76 -1.82
C LYS A 63 -41.38 -15.90 -1.74
N ASN A 64 -40.78 -16.60 -2.70
CA ASN A 64 -39.34 -16.70 -2.85
C ASN A 64 -38.68 -15.35 -3.18
N ASP A 65 -39.28 -14.52 -4.03
CA ASP A 65 -38.76 -13.20 -4.38
C ASP A 65 -38.81 -12.22 -3.19
N GLU A 66 -39.81 -12.34 -2.31
CA GLU A 66 -39.89 -11.53 -1.08
C GLU A 66 -38.80 -11.90 -0.07
N VAL A 67 -38.53 -13.20 0.07
CA VAL A 67 -37.49 -13.71 0.96
C VAL A 67 -36.09 -13.34 0.45
N GLU A 68 -35.84 -13.49 -0.85
CA GLU A 68 -34.58 -13.09 -1.48
C GLU A 68 -34.33 -11.59 -1.36
N ARG A 69 -35.37 -10.76 -1.62
CA ARG A 69 -35.27 -9.31 -1.42
C ARG A 69 -34.96 -8.95 0.03
N LYS A 70 -35.57 -9.64 1.00
CA LYS A 70 -35.28 -9.42 2.42
C LYS A 70 -33.82 -9.73 2.74
N TRP A 71 -33.30 -10.89 2.34
CA TRP A 71 -31.91 -11.26 2.61
C TRP A 71 -30.91 -10.28 2.00
N LEU A 72 -31.18 -9.83 0.77
CA LEU A 72 -30.35 -8.83 0.11
C LEU A 72 -30.39 -7.50 0.86
N ASN A 73 -31.57 -7.05 1.28
CA ASN A 73 -31.73 -5.82 2.04
C ASN A 73 -31.00 -5.89 3.39
N ASP A 74 -31.09 -7.01 4.12
CA ASP A 74 -30.39 -7.21 5.39
C ASP A 74 -28.86 -7.13 5.20
N GLY A 75 -28.32 -7.79 4.16
CA GLY A 75 -26.90 -7.72 3.82
C GLY A 75 -26.44 -6.34 3.38
N LEU A 76 -27.21 -5.66 2.53
CA LEU A 76 -26.92 -4.30 2.08
C LEU A 76 -26.94 -3.31 3.24
N HIS A 77 -27.85 -3.48 4.19
CA HIS A 77 -27.95 -2.63 5.39
C HIS A 77 -26.65 -2.70 6.21
N VAL A 78 -26.09 -3.88 6.43
CA VAL A 78 -24.79 -4.03 7.12
C VAL A 78 -23.68 -3.27 6.37
N LEU A 79 -23.57 -3.47 5.05
CA LEU A 79 -22.56 -2.80 4.24
C LEU A 79 -22.70 -1.28 4.26
N GLN A 80 -23.93 -0.77 4.26
CA GLN A 80 -24.20 0.67 4.30
C GLN A 80 -23.83 1.28 5.66
N ILE A 81 -24.16 0.60 6.77
CA ILE A 81 -23.79 1.06 8.11
C ILE A 81 -22.27 1.04 8.30
N GLU A 82 -21.58 0.02 7.81
CA GLU A 82 -20.12 -0.02 7.84
C GLU A 82 -19.49 1.11 7.03
N ALA A 83 -19.98 1.35 5.81
CA ALA A 83 -19.51 2.46 4.99
C ALA A 83 -19.76 3.83 5.66
N ALA A 84 -20.94 4.01 6.26
CA ALA A 84 -21.28 5.23 6.99
C ALA A 84 -20.35 5.44 8.20
N ALA A 85 -20.06 4.39 8.95
CA ALA A 85 -19.14 4.44 10.08
C ALA A 85 -17.73 4.86 9.65
N LEU A 86 -17.21 4.30 8.56
CA LEU A 86 -15.89 4.68 8.03
C LEU A 86 -15.85 6.14 7.56
N ASN A 87 -16.92 6.64 6.94
CA ASN A 87 -17.03 8.05 6.56
C ASN A 87 -17.03 8.96 7.79
N SER A 88 -17.83 8.65 8.81
CA SER A 88 -17.86 9.40 10.08
C SER A 88 -16.50 9.39 10.78
N LEU A 89 -15.80 8.25 10.74
CA LEU A 89 -14.47 8.10 11.32
C LEU A 89 -13.42 8.93 10.59
N ALA A 90 -13.47 8.97 9.25
CA ALA A 90 -12.61 9.82 8.45
C ALA A 90 -12.83 11.31 8.79
N THR A 91 -14.10 11.74 8.94
CA THR A 91 -14.43 13.09 9.41
C THR A 91 -13.88 13.35 10.81
N LEU A 92 -14.03 12.42 11.75
CA LEU A 92 -13.49 12.55 13.10
C LEU A 92 -11.98 12.83 13.09
N TYR A 93 -11.20 12.04 12.33
CA TYR A 93 -9.75 12.24 12.19
C TYR A 93 -9.37 13.50 11.40
N GLN A 94 -10.29 14.16 10.71
CA GLN A 94 -10.05 15.45 10.05
C GLN A 94 -10.36 16.64 10.98
N THR A 95 -11.43 16.54 11.76
CA THR A 95 -11.98 17.68 12.51
C THR A 95 -11.64 17.68 13.99
N ASP A 96 -11.53 16.50 14.61
CA ASP A 96 -11.31 16.39 16.06
C ASP A 96 -9.82 16.46 16.41
N ARG A 97 -9.49 17.36 17.34
CA ARG A 97 -8.10 17.60 17.76
C ARG A 97 -7.50 16.41 18.50
N THR A 98 -8.27 15.72 19.34
CA THR A 98 -7.80 14.60 20.15
C THR A 98 -7.49 13.40 19.26
N ALA A 99 -8.38 13.08 18.31
CA ALA A 99 -8.17 12.02 17.33
C ALA A 99 -6.92 12.27 16.48
N ARG A 100 -6.77 13.50 15.96
CA ARG A 100 -5.60 13.91 15.17
C ARG A 100 -4.29 13.78 15.94
N LEU A 101 -4.26 14.34 17.15
CA LEU A 101 -3.07 14.30 17.99
C LEU A 101 -2.73 12.84 18.31
N GLY A 102 -3.70 12.07 18.78
CA GLY A 102 -3.53 10.64 19.08
C GLY A 102 -2.97 9.85 17.90
N PHE A 103 -3.48 10.07 16.68
CA PHE A 103 -2.98 9.43 15.48
C PHE A 103 -1.51 9.79 15.21
N THR A 104 -1.18 11.08 15.17
CA THR A 104 0.19 11.54 14.88
C THR A 104 1.18 11.09 15.96
N THR A 105 0.78 11.12 17.23
CA THR A 105 1.63 10.67 18.35
C THR A 105 1.83 9.16 18.32
N ALA A 106 0.81 8.38 17.93
CA ALA A 106 0.95 6.93 17.76
C ALA A 106 1.95 6.61 16.63
N VAL A 107 1.87 7.28 15.49
CA VAL A 107 2.83 7.12 14.38
C VAL A 107 4.25 7.45 14.84
N ASP A 108 4.46 8.62 15.45
CA ASP A 108 5.79 9.03 15.96
C ASP A 108 6.33 8.04 17.00
N THR A 109 5.50 7.60 17.93
CA THR A 109 5.90 6.67 18.99
C THR A 109 6.31 5.33 18.40
N ILE A 110 5.52 4.76 17.49
CA ILE A 110 5.82 3.48 16.83
C ILE A 110 7.13 3.59 16.04
N THR A 111 7.31 4.66 15.26
CA THR A 111 8.51 4.81 14.41
C THR A 111 9.77 5.04 15.23
N ARG A 112 9.70 5.86 16.30
CA ARG A 112 10.82 6.09 17.23
C ARG A 112 11.24 4.82 17.95
N GLN A 113 10.28 4.09 18.53
CA GLN A 113 10.58 2.84 19.22
C GLN A 113 11.11 1.77 18.26
N ARG A 114 10.59 1.74 17.03
CA ARG A 114 11.11 0.86 15.99
C ARG A 114 12.58 1.14 15.65
N ARG A 115 13.00 2.41 15.61
CA ARG A 115 14.40 2.82 15.39
C ARG A 115 15.32 2.36 16.53
N LEU A 116 14.78 2.15 17.73
CA LEU A 116 15.48 1.55 18.88
C LEU A 116 15.45 0.01 18.89
N GLY A 117 14.92 -0.63 17.84
CA GLY A 117 14.79 -2.09 17.76
C GLY A 117 13.53 -2.65 18.44
N GLY A 118 12.63 -1.78 18.90
CA GLY A 118 11.34 -2.16 19.47
C GLY A 118 10.36 -2.76 18.46
N ARG A 119 9.37 -3.48 18.99
CA ARG A 119 8.28 -4.12 18.25
C ARG A 119 6.94 -3.55 18.71
N LEU A 120 5.92 -3.70 17.87
CA LEU A 120 4.54 -3.40 18.23
C LEU A 120 3.87 -4.65 18.82
N ILE A 121 3.51 -4.60 20.10
CA ILE A 121 2.82 -5.69 20.81
C ILE A 121 1.34 -5.37 20.82
N ILE A 122 0.54 -6.17 20.12
CA ILE A 122 -0.89 -5.94 19.95
C ILE A 122 -1.67 -6.92 20.83
N ALA A 123 -2.56 -6.43 21.68
CA ALA A 123 -3.36 -7.25 22.58
C ALA A 123 -4.85 -6.91 22.49
N GLY A 124 -5.70 -7.93 22.62
CA GLY A 124 -7.15 -7.81 22.61
C GLY A 124 -7.81 -9.17 22.80
N VAL A 125 -9.08 -9.18 23.20
CA VAL A 125 -9.86 -10.41 23.41
C VAL A 125 -10.98 -10.56 22.39
N GLY A 126 -11.43 -11.79 22.15
CA GLY A 126 -12.54 -12.08 21.26
C GLY A 126 -12.36 -11.52 19.85
N LYS A 127 -13.38 -10.84 19.31
CA LYS A 127 -13.34 -10.24 17.96
C LYS A 127 -12.27 -9.16 17.83
N SER A 128 -12.06 -8.34 18.87
CA SER A 128 -10.95 -7.37 18.92
C SER A 128 -9.58 -8.06 18.86
N GLY A 129 -9.45 -9.24 19.48
CA GLY A 129 -8.25 -10.07 19.37
C GLY A 129 -7.99 -10.59 17.94
N HIS A 130 -9.04 -10.98 17.22
CA HIS A 130 -8.92 -11.36 15.80
C HIS A 130 -8.49 -10.18 14.92
N ILE A 131 -9.05 -8.98 15.15
CA ILE A 131 -8.58 -7.76 14.49
C ILE A 131 -7.11 -7.51 14.83
N GLY A 132 -6.71 -7.68 16.10
CA GLY A 132 -5.32 -7.59 16.51
C GLY A 132 -4.38 -8.52 15.74
N LYS A 133 -4.77 -9.79 15.55
CA LYS A 133 -4.01 -10.76 14.74
C LYS A 133 -3.88 -10.34 13.27
N LYS A 134 -4.94 -9.81 12.66
CA LYS A 134 -4.91 -9.25 11.30
C LYS A 134 -3.94 -8.05 11.25
N LEU A 135 -4.03 -7.15 12.22
CA LEU A 135 -3.16 -5.99 12.29
C LEU A 135 -1.69 -6.40 12.46
N VAL A 136 -1.38 -7.39 13.30
CA VAL A 136 -0.02 -7.95 13.38
C VAL A 136 0.49 -8.38 12.00
N ALA A 137 -0.30 -9.13 11.24
CA ALA A 137 0.07 -9.52 9.88
C ALA A 137 0.25 -8.31 8.95
N SER A 138 -0.56 -7.25 9.12
CA SER A 138 -0.48 -6.02 8.31
C SER A 138 0.80 -5.25 8.60
N PHE A 139 1.13 -5.01 9.87
CA PHE A 139 2.39 -4.38 10.29
C PHE A 139 3.61 -5.18 9.83
N GLN A 140 3.61 -6.51 10.03
CA GLN A 140 4.71 -7.38 9.58
C GLN A 140 4.92 -7.33 8.06
N SER A 141 3.82 -7.30 7.28
CA SER A 141 3.88 -7.17 5.81
C SER A 141 4.54 -5.87 5.36
N LEU A 142 4.45 -4.83 6.19
CA LEU A 142 5.05 -3.51 5.97
C LEU A 142 6.41 -3.34 6.67
N ALA A 143 7.06 -4.44 7.07
CA ALA A 143 8.34 -4.50 7.79
C ALA A 143 8.40 -3.76 9.13
N ILE A 144 7.25 -3.64 9.79
CA ILE A 144 7.14 -3.23 11.18
C ILE A 144 6.95 -4.50 12.01
N PRO A 145 7.97 -4.96 12.76
CA PRO A 145 7.85 -6.12 13.63
C PRO A 145 6.70 -5.92 14.61
N ALA A 146 5.74 -6.84 14.56
CA ALA A 146 4.60 -6.86 15.46
C ALA A 146 4.36 -8.28 15.98
N VAL A 147 3.82 -8.39 17.20
CA VAL A 147 3.51 -9.66 17.85
C VAL A 147 2.14 -9.54 18.51
N PHE A 148 1.34 -10.60 18.43
CA PHE A 148 0.07 -10.66 19.14
C PHE A 148 0.28 -11.22 20.55
N LEU A 149 -0.18 -10.51 21.57
CA LEU A 149 -0.16 -10.94 22.96
C LEU A 149 -1.59 -11.19 23.43
N HIS A 150 -1.97 -12.44 23.69
CA HIS A 150 -3.29 -12.73 24.25
C HIS A 150 -3.32 -12.34 25.73
N PRO A 151 -4.26 -11.48 26.20
CA PRO A 151 -4.23 -10.97 27.57
C PRO A 151 -4.25 -12.05 28.66
N THR A 152 -5.01 -13.12 28.47
CA THR A 152 -5.05 -14.24 29.41
C THR A 152 -3.72 -15.00 29.46
N GLU A 153 -3.11 -15.30 28.31
CA GLU A 153 -1.86 -16.06 28.25
C GLU A 153 -0.68 -15.21 28.77
N ALA A 154 -0.75 -13.89 28.61
CA ALA A 154 0.22 -12.96 29.17
C ALA A 154 0.36 -13.14 30.69
N LEU A 155 -0.77 -13.22 31.40
CA LEU A 155 -0.82 -13.45 32.85
C LEU A 155 -0.33 -14.86 33.24
N HIS A 156 -0.14 -15.76 32.28
CA HIS A 156 0.34 -17.12 32.49
C HIS A 156 1.75 -17.38 31.89
N GLY A 157 2.49 -16.33 31.53
CA GLY A 157 3.91 -16.42 31.17
C GLY A 157 4.31 -15.65 29.91
N ASP A 158 3.36 -15.33 29.03
CA ASP A 158 3.65 -14.66 27.76
C ASP A 158 4.05 -13.19 27.91
N LEU A 159 3.99 -12.61 29.11
CA LEU A 159 4.59 -11.30 29.40
C LEU A 159 6.09 -11.25 29.06
N GLY A 160 6.79 -12.40 29.08
CA GLY A 160 8.18 -12.50 28.62
C GLY A 160 8.39 -12.16 27.14
N LEU A 161 7.31 -12.02 26.35
CA LEU A 161 7.39 -11.52 24.99
C LEU A 161 7.72 -10.03 24.92
N LEU A 162 7.49 -9.24 25.98
CA LEU A 162 7.74 -7.79 26.00
C LEU A 162 9.24 -7.49 26.11
N GLY A 163 9.71 -6.58 25.26
CA GLY A 163 11.05 -6.01 25.28
C GLY A 163 11.07 -4.55 25.75
N PRO A 164 12.25 -4.01 26.10
CA PRO A 164 12.40 -2.69 26.74
C PRO A 164 12.09 -1.49 25.83
N HIS A 165 11.96 -1.70 24.53
CA HIS A 165 11.64 -0.66 23.54
C HIS A 165 10.32 -0.94 22.82
N ASP A 166 9.53 -1.89 23.31
CA ASP A 166 8.28 -2.25 22.64
C ASP A 166 7.21 -1.15 22.83
N VAL A 167 6.25 -1.10 21.92
CA VAL A 167 5.01 -0.31 22.06
C VAL A 167 3.87 -1.28 22.27
N VAL A 168 3.05 -1.04 23.29
CA VAL A 168 1.87 -1.87 23.54
C VAL A 168 0.64 -1.19 22.94
N MET A 169 -0.08 -1.88 22.05
CA MET A 169 -1.35 -1.44 21.52
C MET A 169 -2.48 -2.36 22.00
N LEU A 170 -3.41 -1.80 22.79
CA LEU A 170 -4.59 -2.50 23.25
C LEU A 170 -5.79 -2.18 22.35
N ILE A 171 -6.49 -3.22 21.90
CA ILE A 171 -7.71 -3.09 21.11
C ILE A 171 -8.91 -3.45 21.98
N THR A 172 -9.77 -2.46 22.24
CA THR A 172 -10.98 -2.64 23.05
C THR A 172 -12.07 -1.68 22.63
N PHE A 173 -13.27 -2.19 22.31
CA PHE A 173 -14.38 -1.29 22.02
C PHE A 173 -14.82 -0.47 23.25
N SER A 174 -14.97 -1.13 24.41
CA SER A 174 -15.58 -0.54 25.61
C SER A 174 -14.62 0.22 26.54
N GLY A 175 -13.30 0.11 26.32
CA GLY A 175 -12.30 0.72 27.20
C GLY A 175 -12.21 0.12 28.61
N LYS A 176 -13.00 -0.92 28.91
CA LYS A 176 -13.12 -1.55 30.24
C LYS A 176 -13.14 -3.08 30.23
N THR A 177 -12.55 -3.68 29.19
CA THR A 177 -12.41 -5.14 29.07
C THR A 177 -11.64 -5.70 30.27
N SER A 178 -12.22 -6.67 30.99
CA SER A 178 -11.68 -7.24 32.23
C SER A 178 -10.25 -7.77 32.09
N GLU A 179 -9.97 -8.54 31.06
CA GLU A 179 -8.69 -9.20 30.83
C GLU A 179 -7.60 -8.17 30.51
N LEU A 180 -7.95 -7.08 29.83
CA LEU A 180 -7.02 -5.97 29.58
C LEU A 180 -6.76 -5.16 30.84
N LEU A 181 -7.79 -4.93 31.67
CA LEU A 181 -7.64 -4.26 32.96
C LEU A 181 -6.81 -5.09 33.95
N GLN A 182 -6.93 -6.42 33.92
CA GLN A 182 -6.10 -7.33 34.70
C GLN A 182 -4.65 -7.38 34.19
N LEU A 183 -4.43 -7.26 32.88
CA LEU A 183 -3.10 -7.19 32.29
C LEU A 183 -2.37 -5.88 32.65
N LEU A 184 -3.10 -4.77 32.73
CA LEU A 184 -2.54 -3.42 32.82
C LEU A 184 -1.49 -3.21 33.93
N PRO A 185 -1.68 -3.69 35.18
CA PRO A 185 -0.69 -3.52 36.27
C PRO A 185 0.61 -4.30 36.06
N HIS A 186 0.65 -5.23 35.11
CA HIS A 186 1.81 -6.05 34.80
C HIS A 186 2.58 -5.58 33.56
N LEU A 187 2.07 -4.56 32.87
CA LEU A 187 2.81 -3.90 31.80
C LEU A 187 3.77 -2.87 32.41
N ASP A 188 5.02 -2.87 31.97
CA ASP A 188 6.00 -1.87 32.38
C ASP A 188 5.48 -0.46 32.05
N GLU A 189 5.47 0.41 33.06
CA GLU A 189 4.95 1.76 32.90
C GLU A 189 5.75 2.61 31.91
N ALA A 190 7.03 2.28 31.69
CA ALA A 190 7.90 2.95 30.74
C ALA A 190 7.56 2.64 29.27
N LEU A 191 6.85 1.54 29.01
CA LEU A 191 6.44 1.17 27.65
C LEU A 191 5.29 2.07 27.19
N PRO A 192 5.41 2.71 26.01
CA PRO A 192 4.32 3.50 25.46
C PRO A 192 3.08 2.64 25.23
N LEU A 193 1.93 3.17 25.65
CA LEU A 193 0.63 2.52 25.54
C LEU A 193 -0.22 3.24 24.50
N VAL A 194 -0.70 2.52 23.49
CA VAL A 194 -1.70 2.95 22.53
C VAL A 194 -3.00 2.21 22.82
N VAL A 195 -4.13 2.91 22.86
CA VAL A 195 -5.45 2.30 23.10
C VAL A 195 -6.38 2.62 21.94
N LEU A 196 -6.68 1.60 21.15
CA LEU A 196 -7.64 1.66 20.04
C LEU A 196 -9.04 1.31 20.55
N THR A 197 -9.94 2.30 20.58
CA THR A 197 -11.22 2.17 21.28
C THR A 197 -12.32 3.10 20.79
N ALA A 198 -13.59 2.84 21.11
CA ALA A 198 -14.71 3.69 20.71
C ALA A 198 -14.79 5.03 21.47
N HIS A 199 -13.93 5.26 22.46
CA HIS A 199 -13.87 6.52 23.19
C HIS A 199 -13.20 7.63 22.38
N THR A 200 -13.74 8.84 22.47
CA THR A 200 -13.15 10.06 21.86
C THR A 200 -12.41 10.93 22.87
N ARG A 201 -12.50 10.60 24.15
CA ARG A 201 -11.87 11.33 25.25
C ARG A 201 -11.21 10.38 26.24
N GLN A 202 -10.00 10.71 26.68
CA GLN A 202 -9.21 9.86 27.58
C GLN A 202 -9.95 9.61 28.90
N GLU A 203 -10.59 10.63 29.47
CA GLU A 203 -11.28 10.51 30.77
C GLU A 203 -12.47 9.54 30.75
N THR A 204 -12.96 9.17 29.57
CA THR A 204 -14.07 8.23 29.42
C THR A 204 -13.61 6.77 29.27
N CYS A 205 -12.32 6.53 28.99
CA CYS A 205 -11.76 5.20 28.79
C CYS A 205 -11.07 4.72 30.07
N VAL A 206 -11.62 3.68 30.72
CA VAL A 206 -11.12 3.21 32.03
C VAL A 206 -9.63 2.83 31.97
N ILE A 207 -9.18 2.12 30.93
CA ILE A 207 -7.76 1.82 30.73
C ILE A 207 -6.89 3.09 30.77
N LEU A 208 -7.31 4.16 30.10
CA LEU A 208 -6.55 5.42 30.03
C LEU A 208 -6.64 6.22 31.33
N THR A 209 -7.69 6.04 32.14
CA THR A 209 -7.71 6.62 33.50
C THR A 209 -6.65 5.99 34.41
N HIS A 210 -6.28 4.72 34.18
CA HIS A 210 -5.18 4.05 34.88
C HIS A 210 -3.80 4.31 34.25
N ARG A 211 -3.75 4.73 32.97
CA ARG A 211 -2.53 5.02 32.21
C ARG A 211 -2.68 6.37 31.50
N PRO A 212 -2.58 7.50 32.22
CA PRO A 212 -2.90 8.83 31.69
C PRO A 212 -2.00 9.28 30.55
N ASP A 213 -0.75 8.80 30.50
CA ASP A 213 0.18 9.05 29.39
C ASP A 213 -0.12 8.21 28.13
N GLY A 214 -1.15 7.36 28.20
CA GLY A 214 -1.57 6.51 27.10
C GLY A 214 -2.16 7.30 25.92
N ILE A 215 -1.83 6.86 24.72
CA ILE A 215 -2.26 7.46 23.46
C ILE A 215 -3.63 6.91 23.09
N LEU A 216 -4.63 7.79 22.99
CA LEU A 216 -5.99 7.41 22.56
C LEU A 216 -6.08 7.38 21.03
N LEU A 217 -6.55 6.27 20.48
CA LEU A 217 -6.96 6.15 19.07
C LEU A 217 -8.47 5.86 18.98
N PRO A 218 -9.29 6.87 18.65
CA PRO A 218 -10.73 6.68 18.50
C PRO A 218 -11.09 5.82 17.28
N ALA A 219 -11.86 4.76 17.50
CA ALA A 219 -12.51 3.91 16.49
C ALA A 219 -14.02 3.86 16.80
N THR A 220 -14.68 5.01 16.64
CA THR A 220 -16.10 5.18 16.94
C THR A 220 -17.00 4.53 15.89
N ILE A 221 -18.22 4.18 16.30
CA ILE A 221 -19.32 3.84 15.40
C ILE A 221 -20.48 4.83 15.61
N PRO A 222 -21.27 5.16 14.58
CA PRO A 222 -22.33 6.17 14.68
C PRO A 222 -23.39 5.82 15.73
N GLU A 223 -23.71 4.54 15.85
CA GLU A 223 -24.64 4.00 16.84
C GLU A 223 -24.24 2.55 17.20
N PRO A 224 -24.71 2.02 18.34
CA PRO A 224 -24.45 0.63 18.71
C PRO A 224 -25.03 -0.35 17.68
N GLU A 225 -24.34 -1.47 17.45
CA GLU A 225 -24.80 -2.55 16.54
C GLU A 225 -26.13 -3.15 16.99
N THR A 226 -26.45 -3.11 18.28
CA THR A 226 -27.78 -3.46 18.80
C THR A 226 -28.88 -2.59 18.22
N THR A 227 -28.59 -1.31 17.99
CA THR A 227 -29.51 -0.36 17.38
C THR A 227 -29.59 -0.59 15.87
N SER A 228 -28.44 -0.76 15.20
CA SER A 228 -28.40 -0.94 13.76
C SER A 228 -28.99 -2.27 13.28
N PHE A 229 -28.78 -3.36 14.03
CA PHE A 229 -29.05 -4.72 13.59
C PHE A 229 -29.90 -5.55 14.56
N GLY A 230 -30.30 -4.99 15.71
CA GLY A 230 -31.03 -5.71 16.75
C GLY A 230 -30.18 -6.70 17.55
N VAL A 231 -28.88 -6.80 17.27
CA VAL A 231 -27.94 -7.73 17.92
C VAL A 231 -26.63 -7.04 18.28
N ALA A 232 -26.04 -7.40 19.42
CA ALA A 232 -24.76 -6.84 19.89
C ALA A 232 -23.54 -7.52 19.24
N ALA A 233 -23.70 -8.07 18.03
CA ALA A 233 -22.64 -8.80 17.36
C ALA A 233 -21.62 -7.81 16.77
N PRO A 234 -20.33 -7.88 17.17
CA PRO A 234 -19.31 -7.00 16.62
C PRO A 234 -19.16 -7.17 15.11
N THR A 235 -19.54 -6.14 14.36
CA THR A 235 -19.47 -6.00 12.89
C THR A 235 -18.83 -4.64 12.58
N THR A 236 -19.61 -3.57 12.63
CA THR A 236 -19.18 -2.18 12.38
C THR A 236 -18.04 -1.75 13.30
N SER A 237 -18.08 -2.15 14.57
CA SER A 237 -17.01 -1.86 15.54
C SER A 237 -15.68 -2.53 15.16
N THR A 238 -15.73 -3.74 14.62
CA THR A 238 -14.53 -4.46 14.18
C THR A 238 -13.98 -3.88 12.87
N THR A 239 -14.85 -3.47 11.96
CA THR A 239 -14.47 -2.79 10.70
C THR A 239 -13.80 -1.44 11.00
N ALA A 240 -14.36 -0.65 11.92
CA ALA A 240 -13.77 0.63 12.35
C ALA A 240 -12.37 0.44 12.95
N ALA A 241 -12.22 -0.49 13.90
CA ALA A 241 -10.91 -0.78 14.52
C ALA A 241 -9.88 -1.26 13.48
N LEU A 242 -10.30 -2.13 12.56
CA LEU A 242 -9.43 -2.62 11.49
C LEU A 242 -8.96 -1.48 10.58
N ALA A 243 -9.87 -0.59 10.17
CA ALA A 243 -9.55 0.52 9.29
C ALA A 243 -8.57 1.52 9.93
N VAL A 244 -8.75 1.88 11.20
CA VAL A 244 -7.80 2.75 11.93
C VAL A 244 -6.45 2.07 12.06
N GLY A 245 -6.42 0.77 12.40
CA GLY A 245 -5.19 0.02 12.53
C GLY A 245 -4.42 -0.10 11.22
N ASP A 246 -5.11 -0.33 10.09
CA ASP A 246 -4.50 -0.37 8.76
C ASP A 246 -3.96 1.01 8.34
N ALA A 247 -4.73 2.09 8.62
CA ALA A 247 -4.27 3.45 8.39
C ALA A 247 -3.00 3.78 9.19
N LEU A 248 -2.95 3.36 10.46
CA LEU A 248 -1.78 3.51 11.33
C LEU A 248 -0.58 2.74 10.79
N ALA A 249 -0.79 1.51 10.32
CA ALA A 249 0.27 0.67 9.76
C ALA A 249 0.88 1.29 8.49
N ILE A 250 0.04 1.77 7.57
CA ILE A 250 0.50 2.43 6.34
C ILE A 250 1.23 3.73 6.65
N ALA A 251 0.69 4.56 7.56
CA ALA A 251 1.32 5.82 7.95
C ALA A 251 2.70 5.60 8.60
N ALA A 252 2.80 4.65 9.54
CA ALA A 252 4.07 4.30 10.18
C ALA A 252 5.08 3.72 9.17
N ALA A 253 4.63 2.92 8.21
CA ALA A 253 5.50 2.35 7.19
C ALA A 253 6.06 3.41 6.24
N ASN A 254 5.24 4.39 5.83
CA ASN A 254 5.69 5.52 5.01
C ASN A 254 6.73 6.39 5.73
N GLU A 255 6.64 6.51 7.05
CA GLU A 255 7.63 7.25 7.85
C GLU A 255 8.93 6.45 8.07
N LEU A 256 8.85 5.11 8.13
CA LEU A 256 10.02 4.24 8.33
C LEU A 256 10.79 3.92 7.06
N HIS A 257 10.12 3.98 5.91
CA HIS A 257 10.66 3.44 4.67
C HIS A 257 10.51 4.42 3.51
N PRO A 258 11.57 4.63 2.71
CA PRO A 258 11.50 5.50 1.53
C PRO A 258 10.53 4.96 0.46
N SER A 259 10.29 3.65 0.44
CA SER A 259 9.34 2.99 -0.45
C SER A 259 8.69 1.79 0.22
N VAL A 260 7.44 1.97 0.66
CA VAL A 260 6.63 0.89 1.26
C VAL A 260 6.40 -0.27 0.29
N SER A 261 6.23 0.02 -1.00
CA SER A 261 6.04 -1.02 -2.02
C SER A 261 7.26 -1.92 -2.18
N SER A 262 8.47 -1.36 -2.10
CA SER A 262 9.71 -2.13 -2.16
C SER A 262 9.86 -3.08 -0.98
N VAL A 263 9.49 -2.61 0.21
CA VAL A 263 9.55 -3.35 1.46
C VAL A 263 8.51 -4.47 1.48
N PHE A 264 7.29 -4.16 1.04
CA PHE A 264 6.22 -5.15 0.90
C PHE A 264 6.60 -6.29 -0.05
N ALA A 265 7.24 -5.98 -1.18
CA ALA A 265 7.71 -6.99 -2.14
C ALA A 265 8.78 -7.92 -1.54
N LYS A 266 9.71 -7.38 -0.74
CA LYS A 266 10.75 -8.16 -0.05
C LYS A 266 10.16 -9.17 0.93
N ASN A 267 9.12 -8.78 1.67
CA ASN A 267 8.50 -9.61 2.69
C ASN A 267 7.52 -10.65 2.13
N HIS A 268 7.22 -10.65 0.83
CA HIS A 268 6.24 -11.56 0.22
C HIS A 268 6.85 -12.40 -0.93
N PRO A 269 7.90 -13.20 -0.67
CA PRO A 269 8.68 -13.87 -1.73
C PRO A 269 7.90 -14.93 -2.52
N GLY A 270 6.83 -15.52 -1.96
CA GLY A 270 6.07 -16.62 -2.56
C GLY A 270 4.65 -16.26 -3.03
N GLY A 271 4.21 -15.02 -2.85
CA GLY A 271 2.85 -14.59 -3.22
C GLY A 271 2.75 -14.03 -4.64
N SER A 272 1.56 -14.11 -5.24
CA SER A 272 1.25 -13.47 -6.54
C SER A 272 1.57 -11.97 -6.55
N ILE A 273 1.44 -11.29 -5.39
CA ILE A 273 1.75 -9.87 -5.23
C ILE A 273 3.27 -9.63 -5.25
N GLY A 274 4.07 -10.43 -4.55
CA GLY A 274 5.54 -10.34 -4.60
C GLY A 274 6.10 -10.69 -5.99
N ALA A 275 5.48 -11.64 -6.70
CA ALA A 275 5.81 -11.96 -8.09
C ALA A 275 5.44 -10.82 -9.06
N ALA A 276 4.32 -10.12 -8.84
CA ALA A 276 3.93 -8.95 -9.61
C ALA A 276 4.89 -7.77 -9.41
N PHE A 277 5.44 -7.59 -8.20
CA PHE A 277 6.45 -6.57 -7.93
C PHE A 277 7.84 -6.95 -8.47
N ARG A 278 8.24 -8.22 -8.45
CA ARG A 278 9.47 -8.67 -9.16
C ARG A 278 9.42 -8.38 -10.66
N ARG A 279 8.24 -8.43 -11.27
CA ARG A 279 8.04 -8.07 -12.69
C ARG A 279 8.05 -6.55 -12.96
N ARG A 280 8.02 -5.71 -11.93
CA ARG A 280 8.05 -4.24 -12.04
C ARG A 280 9.31 -3.59 -11.48
N ALA A 281 10.14 -4.32 -10.74
CA ALA A 281 11.47 -3.82 -10.39
C ALA A 281 12.30 -3.77 -11.68
N PRO A 282 12.71 -2.57 -12.14
CA PRO A 282 13.45 -2.41 -13.38
C PRO A 282 14.70 -3.30 -13.33
N GLN A 283 14.83 -4.22 -14.29
CA GLN A 283 15.95 -5.15 -14.34
C GLN A 283 17.09 -4.55 -15.15
N THR A 284 16.74 -3.75 -16.15
CA THR A 284 17.65 -3.14 -17.11
C THR A 284 17.50 -1.62 -17.12
N ILE A 285 18.51 -0.96 -17.67
CA ILE A 285 18.52 0.49 -17.83
C ILE A 285 17.44 0.96 -18.80
N ARG A 286 17.03 0.11 -19.76
CA ARG A 286 15.85 0.34 -20.59
C ARG A 286 14.55 0.45 -19.80
N ASP A 287 14.41 -0.31 -18.71
CA ASP A 287 13.21 -0.27 -17.86
C ASP A 287 13.11 1.04 -17.05
N LEU A 288 14.25 1.71 -16.81
CA LEU A 288 14.33 3.02 -16.14
C LEU A 288 14.25 4.21 -17.10
N ALA A 289 14.58 4.00 -18.37
CA ALA A 289 14.71 5.07 -19.34
C ALA A 289 13.36 5.69 -19.70
N VAL A 290 13.33 7.00 -19.89
CA VAL A 290 12.24 7.65 -20.60
C VAL A 290 12.41 7.33 -22.09
N PRO A 291 11.41 6.72 -22.76
CA PRO A 291 11.52 6.36 -24.18
C PRO A 291 11.70 7.59 -25.08
N TRP A 292 12.63 7.51 -26.02
CA TRP A 292 13.01 8.62 -26.91
C TRP A 292 11.82 9.11 -27.76
N ASP A 293 10.97 8.20 -28.20
CA ASP A 293 9.78 8.45 -29.01
C ASP A 293 8.64 9.15 -28.25
N ARG A 294 8.60 9.01 -26.93
CA ARG A 294 7.59 9.63 -26.04
C ARG A 294 7.92 11.06 -25.65
N MET A 295 9.12 11.55 -25.97
CA MET A 295 9.54 12.90 -25.62
C MET A 295 9.01 13.92 -26.64
N PRO A 296 8.38 15.03 -26.21
CA PRO A 296 8.06 16.14 -27.09
C PRO A 296 9.34 16.65 -27.76
N ALA A 297 9.24 17.05 -29.02
CA ALA A 297 10.34 17.58 -29.80
C ALA A 297 10.11 19.05 -30.13
N VAL A 298 11.17 19.84 -30.03
CA VAL A 298 11.23 21.23 -30.49
C VAL A 298 12.38 21.38 -31.49
N GLY A 299 12.29 22.40 -32.36
CA GLY A 299 13.32 22.69 -33.35
C GLY A 299 14.62 23.20 -32.73
N ASP A 300 15.69 23.23 -33.52
CA ASP A 300 17.02 23.68 -33.07
C ASP A 300 17.06 25.16 -32.64
N ASP A 301 16.14 25.98 -33.16
CA ASP A 301 16.01 27.40 -32.85
C ASP A 301 15.00 27.68 -31.72
N ALA A 302 14.54 26.64 -31.01
CA ALA A 302 13.59 26.77 -29.91
C ALA A 302 14.14 27.66 -28.79
N LEU A 303 13.26 28.51 -28.25
CA LEU A 303 13.58 29.39 -27.14
C LEU A 303 13.42 28.67 -25.79
N GLY A 304 13.99 29.23 -24.73
CA GLY A 304 13.79 28.71 -23.36
C GLY A 304 12.32 28.57 -22.98
N VAL A 305 11.46 29.48 -23.43
CA VAL A 305 10.00 29.40 -23.23
C VAL A 305 9.35 28.21 -23.94
N ASP A 306 9.84 27.84 -25.12
CA ASP A 306 9.31 26.69 -25.87
C ASP A 306 9.63 25.39 -25.15
N LEU A 307 10.83 25.28 -24.57
CA LEU A 307 11.21 24.16 -23.72
C LEU A 307 10.35 24.07 -22.47
N LEU A 308 10.10 25.19 -21.80
CA LEU A 308 9.26 25.22 -20.61
C LEU A 308 7.84 24.76 -20.94
N ARG A 309 7.28 25.22 -22.07
CA ARG A 309 5.94 24.82 -22.52
C ARG A 309 5.89 23.33 -22.90
N ALA A 310 6.87 22.85 -23.66
CA ALA A 310 6.96 21.45 -24.06
C ALA A 310 7.17 20.52 -22.85
N GLY A 311 8.03 20.92 -21.91
CA GLY A 311 8.32 20.18 -20.69
C GLY A 311 7.16 20.15 -19.69
N PHE A 312 6.44 21.27 -19.53
CA PHE A 312 5.25 21.33 -18.67
C PHE A 312 4.09 20.50 -19.23
N GLY A 313 3.90 20.51 -20.55
CA GLY A 313 2.85 19.71 -21.21
C GLY A 313 3.13 18.21 -21.25
N ALA A 314 4.35 17.77 -20.94
CA ALA A 314 4.75 16.38 -21.02
C ALA A 314 4.84 15.72 -19.64
N ALA A 315 4.10 14.63 -19.45
CA ALA A 315 4.13 13.82 -18.22
C ALA A 315 5.52 13.21 -17.91
N VAL A 316 6.45 13.26 -18.86
CA VAL A 316 7.76 12.60 -18.79
C VAL A 316 8.90 13.51 -18.34
N GLY A 317 8.74 14.84 -18.34
CA GLY A 317 9.78 15.76 -17.86
C GLY A 317 11.08 15.81 -18.68
N TRP A 318 11.03 15.46 -19.97
CA TRP A 318 12.15 15.57 -20.91
C TRP A 318 11.67 16.19 -22.23
N VAL A 319 12.56 16.93 -22.91
CA VAL A 319 12.28 17.53 -24.22
C VAL A 319 13.44 17.25 -25.17
N ARG A 320 13.14 16.86 -26.41
CA ARG A 320 14.13 16.72 -27.49
C ARG A 320 14.31 18.05 -28.20
N VAL A 321 15.57 18.41 -28.47
CA VAL A 321 15.97 19.60 -29.23
C VAL A 321 16.73 19.14 -30.46
N GLY A 322 16.15 19.39 -31.64
CA GLY A 322 16.69 18.88 -32.90
C GLY A 322 16.71 17.35 -32.97
N GLU A 323 17.68 16.80 -33.71
CA GLU A 323 17.75 15.34 -33.99
C GLU A 323 18.49 14.51 -32.93
N GLY A 324 19.17 15.15 -31.97
CA GLY A 324 20.10 14.42 -31.10
C GLY A 324 20.37 15.03 -29.73
N SER A 325 19.67 16.09 -29.35
CA SER A 325 19.89 16.73 -28.06
C SER A 325 18.66 16.64 -27.17
N VAL A 326 18.87 16.68 -25.86
CA VAL A 326 17.79 16.62 -24.87
C VAL A 326 17.98 17.65 -23.78
N VAL A 327 16.86 17.96 -23.12
CA VAL A 327 16.81 18.79 -21.91
C VAL A 327 15.95 18.07 -20.88
N SER A 328 16.48 17.91 -19.67
CA SER A 328 15.74 17.31 -18.54
C SER A 328 14.94 18.36 -17.77
N ALA A 329 13.92 17.94 -17.02
CA ALA A 329 13.14 18.81 -16.16
C ALA A 329 13.98 19.50 -15.08
N GLY A 330 15.11 18.91 -14.66
CA GLY A 330 16.06 19.56 -13.76
C GLY A 330 16.66 20.82 -14.41
N ARG A 331 17.11 20.71 -15.66
CA ARG A 331 17.70 21.81 -16.44
C ARG A 331 16.67 22.86 -16.86
N ILE A 332 15.43 22.47 -17.19
CA ILE A 332 14.36 23.45 -17.48
C ILE A 332 14.08 24.32 -16.25
N ARG A 333 14.15 23.74 -15.04
CA ARG A 333 13.93 24.46 -13.78
C ARG A 333 15.01 25.47 -13.42
N THR A 334 16.17 25.45 -14.09
CA THR A 334 17.23 26.45 -13.88
C THR A 334 17.10 27.67 -14.79
N LEU A 335 16.11 27.71 -15.69
CA LEU A 335 15.86 28.86 -16.55
C LEU A 335 15.39 30.06 -15.73
N GLY A 336 16.12 31.17 -15.81
CA GLY A 336 15.69 32.48 -15.35
C GLY A 336 14.97 33.25 -16.45
N ASN A 337 14.39 34.40 -16.07
CA ASN A 337 13.57 35.21 -16.98
C ASN A 337 14.32 35.65 -18.25
N GLU A 338 15.61 35.97 -18.15
CA GLU A 338 16.41 36.40 -19.31
C GLU A 338 16.68 35.27 -20.30
N GLN A 339 16.76 34.01 -19.85
CA GLN A 339 17.02 32.86 -20.71
C GLN A 339 15.76 32.35 -21.41
N LEU A 340 14.56 32.76 -21.00
CA LEU A 340 13.30 32.34 -21.63
C LEU A 340 13.16 32.84 -23.07
N SER A 341 13.71 34.01 -23.38
CA SER A 341 13.71 34.61 -24.73
C SER A 341 14.97 34.29 -25.54
N GLN A 342 15.91 33.51 -24.98
CA GLN A 342 17.12 33.09 -25.67
C GLN A 342 16.94 31.73 -26.34
N VAL A 343 17.67 31.50 -27.43
CA VAL A 343 17.74 30.20 -28.10
C VAL A 343 18.37 29.18 -27.14
N ALA A 344 17.68 28.07 -26.89
CA ALA A 344 18.04 27.09 -25.88
C ALA A 344 19.47 26.56 -25.99
N ARG A 345 19.95 26.30 -27.22
CA ARG A 345 21.33 25.80 -27.46
C ARG A 345 22.42 26.80 -27.07
N LEU A 346 22.09 28.08 -26.96
CA LEU A 346 23.02 29.14 -26.57
C LEU A 346 23.09 29.31 -25.04
N VAL A 347 22.15 28.72 -24.30
CA VAL A 347 22.13 28.77 -22.84
C VAL A 347 23.12 27.72 -22.29
N PRO A 348 24.19 28.14 -21.59
CA PRO A 348 25.22 27.21 -21.13
C PRO A 348 24.65 26.13 -20.20
N GLY A 349 24.96 24.87 -20.51
CA GLY A 349 24.53 23.73 -19.69
C GLY A 349 23.03 23.42 -19.75
N LEU A 350 22.24 24.05 -20.61
CA LEU A 350 20.81 23.72 -20.71
C LEU A 350 20.57 22.48 -21.58
N VAL A 351 21.18 22.45 -22.77
CA VAL A 351 20.98 21.41 -23.77
C VAL A 351 22.14 20.41 -23.74
N VAL A 352 21.83 19.12 -23.64
CA VAL A 352 22.81 18.05 -23.70
C VAL A 352 22.73 17.37 -25.06
N GLY A 353 23.76 17.54 -25.88
CA GLY A 353 23.89 16.84 -27.17
C GLY A 353 24.45 15.42 -27.00
N ARG A 354 24.37 14.59 -28.05
CA ARG A 354 24.81 13.18 -28.03
C ARG A 354 26.22 12.97 -27.46
N ALA A 355 27.18 13.84 -27.77
CA ALA A 355 28.55 13.74 -27.30
C ALA A 355 28.70 13.97 -25.78
N GLY A 356 27.73 14.64 -25.15
CA GLY A 356 27.70 14.88 -23.70
C GLY A 356 26.87 13.86 -22.93
N MET A 357 26.30 12.85 -23.61
CA MET A 357 25.55 11.77 -22.96
C MET A 357 26.48 10.58 -22.69
N ILE A 358 26.25 9.89 -21.58
CA ILE A 358 26.96 8.65 -21.24
C ILE A 358 26.22 7.49 -21.94
N PRO A 359 26.81 6.83 -22.95
CA PRO A 359 26.14 5.75 -23.65
C PRO A 359 26.09 4.49 -22.78
N MET A 360 24.94 3.83 -22.76
CA MET A 360 24.76 2.57 -22.04
C MET A 360 23.83 1.65 -22.83
N ALA A 361 24.20 0.38 -22.96
CA ALA A 361 23.38 -0.58 -23.70
C ALA A 361 22.01 -0.79 -23.03
N SER A 362 20.97 -0.95 -23.84
CA SER A 362 19.58 -1.14 -23.39
C SER A 362 19.43 -2.31 -22.41
N ALA A 363 20.17 -3.39 -22.65
CA ALA A 363 20.17 -4.61 -21.85
C ALA A 363 21.06 -4.55 -20.59
N THR A 364 21.80 -3.46 -20.35
CA THR A 364 22.63 -3.32 -19.15
C THR A 364 21.75 -3.40 -17.91
N ARG A 365 22.11 -4.29 -16.97
CA ARG A 365 21.38 -4.44 -15.72
C ARG A 365 21.57 -3.23 -14.81
N VAL A 366 20.56 -2.93 -14.00
CA VAL A 366 20.58 -1.75 -13.09
C VAL A 366 21.77 -1.81 -12.12
N ASP A 367 22.09 -3.00 -11.58
CA ASP A 367 23.23 -3.21 -10.69
C ASP A 367 24.59 -2.91 -11.35
N GLN A 368 24.79 -3.37 -12.59
CA GLN A 368 26.01 -3.12 -13.36
C GLN A 368 26.15 -1.65 -13.75
N ALA A 369 25.04 -1.01 -14.14
CA ALA A 369 25.01 0.40 -14.46
C ALA A 369 25.36 1.28 -13.26
N GLU A 370 24.88 0.91 -12.07
CA GLU A 370 25.19 1.63 -10.84
C GLU A 370 26.69 1.63 -10.54
N VAL A 371 27.34 0.46 -10.61
CA VAL A 371 28.79 0.33 -10.40
C VAL A 371 29.55 1.22 -11.37
N HIS A 372 29.19 1.16 -12.66
CA HIS A 372 29.84 1.97 -13.69
C HIS A 372 29.66 3.47 -13.46
N LEU A 373 28.45 3.92 -13.13
CA LEU A 373 28.17 5.33 -12.86
C LEU A 373 28.86 5.82 -11.59
N ARG A 374 28.98 4.98 -10.54
CA ARG A 374 29.73 5.32 -9.32
C ARG A 374 31.23 5.48 -9.60
N GLU A 375 31.82 4.62 -10.43
CA GLU A 375 33.22 4.75 -10.84
C GLU A 375 33.45 6.06 -11.60
N MET A 376 32.58 6.38 -12.56
CA MET A 376 32.64 7.64 -13.31
C MET A 376 32.44 8.86 -12.40
N TRP A 377 31.58 8.75 -11.39
CA TRP A 377 31.35 9.82 -10.43
C TRP A 377 32.58 10.05 -9.54
N ALA A 378 33.24 8.97 -9.10
CA ALA A 378 34.46 9.05 -8.32
C ALA A 378 35.63 9.68 -9.10
N SER A 379 35.66 9.49 -10.43
CA SER A 379 36.65 10.11 -11.31
C SER A 379 36.23 11.50 -11.84
N SER A 380 35.17 12.10 -11.30
CA SER A 380 34.59 13.38 -11.77
C SER A 380 34.21 13.41 -13.25
N ALA A 381 33.99 12.24 -13.87
CA ALA A 381 33.55 12.09 -15.25
C ALA A 381 32.00 12.05 -15.36
N CYS A 382 31.30 11.97 -14.23
CA CYS A 382 29.84 12.00 -14.11
C CYS A 382 29.44 12.86 -12.91
N GLY A 383 28.30 13.53 -13.01
CA GLY A 383 27.70 14.37 -11.96
C GLY A 383 26.17 14.22 -11.90
N ALA A 384 25.53 14.99 -11.02
CA ALA A 384 24.11 14.83 -10.71
C ALA A 384 23.16 15.15 -11.87
N ASP A 385 23.61 15.99 -12.80
CA ASP A 385 22.90 16.40 -14.00
C ASP A 385 23.31 15.60 -15.24
N SER A 386 24.20 14.60 -15.10
CA SER A 386 24.67 13.79 -16.23
C SER A 386 23.53 12.95 -16.81
N VAL A 387 23.47 12.95 -18.14
CA VAL A 387 22.43 12.25 -18.91
C VAL A 387 23.01 10.94 -19.43
N VAL A 388 22.31 9.84 -19.15
CA VAL A 388 22.61 8.52 -19.72
C VAL A 388 21.76 8.32 -20.96
N ALA A 389 22.40 8.06 -22.09
CA ALA A 389 21.75 7.65 -23.33
C ALA A 389 21.64 6.13 -23.36
N VAL A 390 20.42 5.62 -23.40
CA VAL A 390 20.15 4.19 -23.52
C VAL A 390 20.13 3.82 -24.99
N VAL A 391 21.07 2.96 -25.38
CA VAL A 391 21.36 2.64 -26.78
C VAL A 391 20.95 1.21 -27.08
N ASP A 392 20.20 1.02 -28.16
CA ASP A 392 19.84 -0.28 -28.72
C ASP A 392 20.24 -0.28 -30.20
N GLU A 393 21.03 -1.28 -30.62
CA GLU A 393 21.53 -1.41 -32.00
C GLU A 393 22.15 -0.11 -32.60
N GLY A 394 22.82 0.69 -31.76
CA GLY A 394 23.47 1.95 -32.15
C GLY A 394 22.56 3.18 -32.19
N SER A 395 21.27 3.03 -31.88
CA SER A 395 20.30 4.14 -31.80
C SER A 395 19.90 4.44 -30.36
N ILE A 396 19.66 5.71 -30.03
CA ILE A 396 19.17 6.10 -28.70
C ILE A 396 17.68 5.73 -28.62
N VAL A 397 17.36 4.78 -27.74
CA VAL A 397 15.99 4.33 -27.48
C VAL A 397 15.37 5.01 -26.25
N GLY A 398 16.19 5.61 -25.40
CA GLY A 398 15.71 6.38 -24.25
C GLY A 398 16.81 7.17 -23.56
N VAL A 399 16.42 8.04 -22.63
CA VAL A 399 17.36 8.75 -21.75
C VAL A 399 16.88 8.75 -20.30
N LEU A 400 17.83 8.88 -19.37
CA LEU A 400 17.56 9.11 -17.95
C LEU A 400 18.69 9.93 -17.32
N GLU A 401 18.45 10.52 -16.16
CA GLU A 401 19.49 11.14 -15.36
C GLU A 401 20.27 10.05 -14.61
N ALA A 402 21.60 10.17 -14.50
CA ALA A 402 22.44 9.20 -13.80
C ALA A 402 22.00 8.97 -12.34
N THR A 403 21.43 9.99 -11.70
CA THR A 403 20.90 9.92 -10.33
C THR A 403 19.71 8.99 -10.18
N VAL A 404 18.94 8.72 -11.26
CA VAL A 404 17.82 7.77 -11.23
C VAL A 404 18.32 6.35 -10.95
N VAL A 405 19.44 5.96 -11.58
CA VAL A 405 20.08 4.66 -11.33
C VAL A 405 20.62 4.57 -9.90
N LEU A 406 21.24 5.64 -9.42
CA LEU A 406 21.85 5.69 -8.08
C LEU A 406 20.83 5.68 -6.92
N ARG A 407 19.57 6.08 -7.17
CA ARG A 407 18.50 6.11 -6.13
C ARG A 407 17.78 4.77 -5.95
N GLU A 408 17.66 3.95 -6.98
CA GLU A 408 16.91 2.68 -6.96
C GLU A 408 17.49 1.62 -5.99
N MET A 409 18.75 1.76 -5.54
CA MET A 409 19.41 0.81 -4.63
C MET A 409 19.67 1.35 -3.21
N GLY A 410 19.21 2.56 -2.88
CA GLY A 410 19.17 3.09 -1.50
C GLY A 410 20.19 4.18 -1.17
N VAL A 411 19.82 5.42 -1.50
CA VAL A 411 20.05 6.63 -0.69
C VAL A 411 18.75 7.40 -0.59
#